data_AF-A0A7Y7L2F2-F1
#
_entry.id   AF-A0A7Y7L2F2-F1
#
_cell.length_a   1.000
_cell.length_b   1.000
_cell.length_c   1.000
_cell.angle_alpha   90.00
_cell.angle_beta   90.00
_cell.angle_gamma   90.00
#
_symmetry.space_group_name_H-M   'P 1'
#
loop_
_entity.id
_entity.type
_entity.pdbx_description
1 polymer ?
#
loop_
_entity_poly.entity_id
_entity_poly.type
_entity_poly.pdbx_seq_one_letter_code
_entity_poly.pdbx_strand_id
1 'polypeptide(L)' 'MTDAQIGLMVATPAIIGFSLVLYRMGALQGAGTLSAVAASIVIAAVLFLGQ' A
#
# COMPACT_ATOMS: atom_id res chain seq x y z
N MET A 1 13.39 -4.62 -14.76
CA MET A 1 12.34 -4.50 -13.74
C MET A 1 11.12 -5.18 -14.31
N THR A 2 10.61 -6.20 -13.65
CA THR A 2 9.43 -6.92 -14.13
C THR A 2 8.22 -5.98 -14.08
N ASP A 3 7.23 -6.16 -14.95
CA ASP A 3 6.04 -5.30 -15.00
C ASP A 3 5.33 -5.18 -13.64
N ALA A 4 5.40 -6.25 -12.84
CA ALA A 4 4.91 -6.28 -11.46
C ALA A 4 5.65 -5.31 -10.53
N GLN A 5 6.97 -5.14 -10.66
CA GLN A 5 7.73 -4.18 -9.86
C GLN A 5 7.35 -2.72 -10.20
N ILE A 6 7.11 -2.43 -11.49
CA ILE A 6 6.71 -1.08 -11.92
C ILE A 6 5.29 -0.77 -11.44
N GLY A 7 4.34 -1.70 -11.62
CA GLY A 7 2.98 -1.55 -11.11
C GLY A 7 2.94 -1.32 -9.61
N LEU A 8 3.79 -2.02 -8.85
CA LEU A 8 3.90 -1.88 -7.42
C LEU A 8 4.49 -0.52 -6.99
N MET A 9 5.55 -0.03 -7.66
CA MET A 9 6.13 1.29 -7.37
C MET A 9 5.13 2.44 -7.55
N VAL A 10 4.15 2.27 -8.44
CA VAL A 10 3.05 3.25 -8.63
C VAL A 10 1.91 3.02 -7.63
N ALA A 11 1.54 1.76 -7.37
CA ALA A 11 0.42 1.41 -6.51
C ALA A 11 0.68 1.71 -5.02
N THR A 12 1.89 1.45 -4.51
CA THR A 12 2.23 1.67 -3.10
C THR A 12 2.03 3.13 -2.64
N PRO A 13 2.60 4.16 -3.31
CA PRO A 13 2.37 5.55 -2.89
C PRO A 13 0.91 5.98 -3.08
N ALA A 14 0.20 5.44 -4.09
CA ALA A 14 -1.22 5.72 -4.27
C ALA A 14 -2.06 5.18 -3.10
N ILE A 15 -1.79 3.95 -2.64
CA ILE A 15 -2.48 3.33 -1.49
C ILE A 15 -2.17 4.09 -0.20
N ILE A 16 -0.90 4.50 0.00
CA ILE A 16 -0.50 5.31 1.17
C ILE A 16 -1.22 6.66 1.15
N GLY A 17 -1.26 7.34 0.00
CA GLY A 17 -1.97 8.62 -0.14
C GLY A 17 -3.47 8.48 0.12
N PHE A 18 -4.09 7.42 -0.40
CA PHE A 18 -5.52 7.16 -0.20
C PHE A 18 -5.83 6.84 1.28
N SER A 19 -5.03 5.98 1.93
CA SER A 19 -5.22 5.67 3.36
C SER A 19 -5.04 6.91 4.23
N LEU A 20 -4.09 7.79 3.90
CA LEU A 20 -3.87 9.04 4.61
C LEU A 20 -5.07 10.01 4.46
N VAL A 21 -5.62 10.13 3.25
CA VAL A 21 -6.82 10.95 2.99
C VAL A 21 -8.02 10.41 3.77
N LEU A 22 -8.25 9.10 3.75
CA LEU A 22 -9.35 8.49 4.49
C LEU A 22 -9.19 8.61 6.01
N TYR A 23 -7.95 8.51 6.51
CA TYR A 23 -7.63 8.77 7.90
C TYR A 23 -7.95 10.22 8.30
N ARG A 24 -7.59 11.19 7.44
CA ARG A 24 -7.88 12.62 7.65
C ARG A 24 -9.36 12.95 7.59
N MET A 25 -10.16 12.20 6.83
CA MET A 25 -11.61 12.36 6.76
C MET A 25 -12.35 11.70 7.93
N GLY A 26 -11.65 11.03 8.85
CA GLY A 26 -12.28 10.28 9.95
C GLY A 26 -13.04 9.03 9.50
N ALA A 27 -12.98 8.69 8.21
CA ALA A 27 -13.62 7.52 7.61
C ALA A 27 -12.87 6.21 7.95
N LEU A 28 -11.60 6.31 8.34
CA LEU A 28 -10.75 5.19 8.71
C LEU A 28 -10.25 5.33 10.15
N GLN A 29 -10.56 4.34 10.99
CA GLN A 29 -9.91 4.20 12.30
C GLN A 29 -8.42 3.94 12.08
N GLY A 30 -7.55 4.42 12.99
CA GLY A 30 -6.09 4.28 12.84
C GLY A 30 -5.62 2.85 12.56
N ALA A 31 -6.34 1.84 13.07
CA ALA A 31 -6.11 0.44 12.76
C ALA A 31 -6.33 0.07 11.27
N GLY A 32 -7.31 0.67 10.61
CA GLY A 32 -7.58 0.48 9.17
C GLY A 32 -6.53 1.13 8.27
N THR A 33 -5.99 2.27 8.67
CA THR A 33 -4.83 2.88 7.99
C THR A 33 -3.60 1.99 8.12
N LEU A 34 -3.38 1.46 9.31
CA LEU A 34 -2.25 0.58 9.59
C LEU A 34 -2.34 -0.73 8.81
N SER A 35 -3.52 -1.34 8.71
CA SER A 35 -3.73 -2.57 7.94
C SER A 35 -3.57 -2.36 6.44
N ALA A 36 -4.03 -1.23 5.90
CA ALA A 36 -3.84 -0.88 4.49
C ALA A 36 -2.36 -0.69 4.13
N VAL A 37 -1.61 0.01 4.98
CA VAL A 37 -0.16 0.18 4.80
C VAL A 37 0.57 -1.15 4.93
N ALA A 38 0.25 -1.95 5.95
CA ALA A 38 0.85 -3.27 6.15
C ALA A 38 0.58 -4.21 4.96
N ALA A 39 -0.66 -4.25 4.46
CA ALA A 39 -1.01 -5.05 3.29
C ALA A 39 -0.23 -4.62 2.04
N SER A 40 -0.05 -3.30 1.82
CA SER A 40 0.74 -2.79 0.70
C SER A 40 2.21 -3.23 0.79
N ILE A 41 2.80 -3.20 1.99
CA ILE A 41 4.18 -3.66 2.22
C ILE A 41 4.30 -5.18 2.01
N VAL A 42 3.33 -5.97 2.46
CA VAL A 42 3.33 -7.43 2.27
C VAL A 42 3.27 -7.78 0.78
N ILE A 43 2.39 -7.15 0.02
CA ILE A 43 2.30 -7.35 -1.44
C ILE A 43 3.62 -6.98 -2.12
N ALA A 44 4.26 -5.91 -1.65
CA ALA A 44 5.56 -5.49 -2.15
C ALA A 44 6.65 -6.53 -1.90
N ALA A 45 6.74 -7.03 -0.67
CA ALA A 45 7.71 -8.03 -0.26
C ALA A 45 7.51 -9.35 -1.02
N VAL A 46 6.27 -9.83 -1.15
CA VAL A 46 5.96 -11.08 -1.88
C VAL A 46 6.35 -10.97 -3.35
N LEU A 47 6.06 -9.85 -4.01
CA LEU A 47 6.49 -9.66 -5.39
C LEU A 47 8.00 -9.64 -5.51
N PHE A 48 8.71 -8.90 -4.64
CA PHE A 48 10.18 -8.76 -4.69
C PHE A 48 10.97 -10.01 -4.26
N LEU A 49 10.44 -10.85 -3.38
CA LEU A 49 11.08 -12.12 -2.97
C LEU A 49 10.63 -13.33 -3.80
N GLY A 50 9.45 -13.26 -4.42
CA GLY A 50 8.90 -14.33 -5.26
C GLY A 50 9.29 -14.23 -6.74
N GLN A 51 10.13 -13.26 -7.08
CA GLN A 51 10.73 -13.06 -8.41
C GLN A 51 12.20 -13.45 -8.41
#